data_AF-A0A836BM17-F1
#
_entry.id   AF-A0A836BM17-F1
#
_cell.length_a   1.000
_cell.length_b   1.000
_cell.length_c   1.000
_cell.angle_alpha   90.00
_cell.angle_beta   90.00
_cell.angle_gamma   90.00
#
_symmetry.space_group_name_H-M   'P 1'
#
loop_
_entity.id
_entity.type
_entity.pdbx_description
1 polymer ?
#
loop_
_entity_poly.entity_id
_entity_poly.type
_entity_poly.pdbx_seq_one_letter_code
_entity_poly.pdbx_strand_id
1 'polypeptide(L)'
;MKIPDFNCKIDVYCTINPSEDQTKVEQAISNILPDIEIQINDDSLKATSQNLETLSNIFEVIHSHKTQRVYRRFLNNNLRNDSTWFYLNKQAA
;
A
#
# COMPACT_ATOMS: atom_id res chain seq x y z
N MET A 1 11.34 12.78 0.61
CA MET A 1 10.27 12.94 -0.40
C MET A 1 9.72 14.36 -0.31
N LYS A 2 9.40 15.06 -1.41
CA LYS A 2 8.54 16.26 -1.34
C LYS A 2 7.10 15.79 -1.42
N ILE A 3 6.36 15.95 -0.33
CA ILE A 3 4.96 15.53 -0.25
C ILE A 3 4.11 16.59 -0.95
N PRO A 4 3.31 16.20 -1.96
CA PRO A 4 2.46 17.15 -2.64
C PRO A 4 1.29 17.55 -1.74
N ASP A 5 0.89 18.81 -1.82
CA ASP A 5 -0.18 19.39 -1.02
C ASP A 5 -1.54 19.20 -1.72
N PHE A 6 -2.08 17.97 -1.63
CA PHE A 6 -3.44 17.66 -2.05
C PHE A 6 -4.08 16.59 -1.17
N ASN A 7 -5.40 16.62 -1.08
CA ASN A 7 -6.16 15.63 -0.32
C ASN A 7 -6.29 14.34 -1.12
N CYS A 8 -5.86 13.22 -0.53
CA CYS A 8 -5.87 11.91 -1.16
C CYS A 8 -6.32 10.86 -0.15
N LYS A 9 -7.22 9.96 -0.57
CA LYS A 9 -7.58 8.80 0.23
C LYS A 9 -6.78 7.59 -0.24
N ILE A 10 -6.19 6.89 0.71
CA ILE A 10 -5.43 5.66 0.50
C ILE A 10 -6.25 4.53 1.13
N ASP A 11 -6.56 3.52 0.31
CA ASP A 11 -7.24 2.31 0.75
C ASP A 11 -6.37 1.09 0.40
N VAL A 12 -6.17 0.21 1.37
CA VAL A 12 -5.32 -0.99 1.26
C VAL A 12 -6.14 -2.19 1.70
N TYR A 13 -6.02 -3.27 0.94
CA TYR A 13 -6.79 -4.49 1.12
C TYR A 13 -5.85 -5.69 1.02
N CYS A 14 -6.02 -6.64 1.93
CA CYS A 14 -5.27 -7.90 1.94
C CYS A 14 -6.17 -9.03 2.41
N THR A 15 -6.09 -10.19 1.76
CA THR A 15 -6.75 -11.42 2.24
C THR A 15 -5.80 -12.16 3.18
N ILE A 16 -6.32 -12.60 4.32
CA ILE A 16 -5.64 -13.46 5.27
C ILE A 16 -6.12 -14.88 5.02
N ASN A 17 -5.26 -15.73 4.50
CA ASN A 17 -5.61 -17.12 4.27
C ASN A 17 -5.65 -17.87 5.62
N PRO A 18 -6.48 -18.92 5.78
CA PRO A 18 -6.56 -19.69 7.03
C PRO A 18 -5.23 -20.31 7.48
N SER A 19 -4.28 -20.51 6.56
CA SER A 19 -2.93 -21.02 6.84
C SER A 19 -1.93 -19.94 7.26
N GLU A 20 -2.32 -18.67 7.23
CA GLU A 20 -1.43 -17.54 7.54
C GLU A 20 -1.59 -17.07 8.98
N ASP A 21 -0.52 -16.49 9.51
CA ASP A 21 -0.53 -15.85 10.82
C ASP A 21 -0.95 -14.39 10.65
N GLN A 22 -2.12 -14.05 11.19
CA GLN A 22 -2.68 -12.70 11.13
C GLN A 22 -1.67 -11.63 11.61
N THR A 23 -0.96 -11.89 12.71
CA THR A 23 0.02 -10.95 13.27
C THR A 23 1.16 -10.67 12.29
N LYS A 24 1.58 -11.68 11.53
CA LYS A 24 2.63 -11.51 10.50
C LYS A 24 2.11 -10.70 9.31
N VAL A 25 0.86 -10.88 8.93
CA VAL A 25 0.24 -10.10 7.85
C VAL A 25 0.08 -8.65 8.27
N GLU A 26 -0.38 -8.39 9.49
CA GLU A 26 -0.42 -7.04 10.09
C GLU A 26 0.96 -6.39 10.08
N GLN A 27 1.99 -7.10 10.54
CA GLN A 27 3.36 -6.58 10.58
C GLN A 27 3.89 -6.26 9.18
N ALA A 28 3.63 -7.11 8.19
CA ALA A 28 4.05 -6.86 6.80
C ALA A 28 3.41 -5.58 6.25
N ILE A 29 2.13 -5.33 6.56
CA ILE A 29 1.44 -4.12 6.14
C ILE A 29 1.98 -2.89 6.87
N SER A 30 2.19 -2.95 8.18
CA SER A 30 2.76 -1.85 8.96
C SER A 30 4.19 -1.49 8.53
N ASN A 31 4.97 -2.46 8.03
CA ASN A 31 6.31 -2.21 7.48
C ASN A 31 6.24 -1.41 6.17
N ILE A 32 5.24 -1.68 5.31
CA ILE A 32 5.06 -0.99 4.04
C ILE A 32 4.41 0.38 4.24
N LEU A 33 3.43 0.46 5.14
CA LEU A 33 2.54 1.61 5.33
C LEU A 33 2.63 2.06 6.79
N PRO A 34 3.59 2.93 7.14
CA PRO A 34 3.70 3.43 8.50
C PRO A 34 2.45 4.23 8.89
N ASP A 35 2.12 4.20 10.17
CA ASP A 35 1.06 5.01 10.79
C ASP A 35 -0.34 4.89 10.13
N ILE A 36 -0.66 3.70 9.60
CA ILE A 36 -1.98 3.42 9.02
C ILE A 36 -2.90 2.71 10.02
N GLU A 37 -4.17 3.10 10.05
CA GLU A 37 -5.20 2.40 10.83
C GLU A 37 -5.60 1.10 10.12
N ILE A 38 -5.40 -0.03 10.79
CA ILE A 38 -5.71 -1.37 10.30
C ILE A 38 -7.00 -1.88 10.95
N GLN A 39 -7.91 -2.39 10.11
CA GLN A 39 -9.14 -3.07 10.51
C GLN A 39 -9.11 -4.50 9.96
N ILE A 40 -9.46 -5.47 10.79
CA ILE A 40 -9.41 -6.89 10.44
C ILE A 40 -10.79 -7.48 10.60
N ASN A 41 -11.26 -8.13 9.55
CA ASN A 41 -12.50 -8.89 9.53
C ASN A 41 -12.14 -10.30 9.09
N ASP A 42 -12.27 -11.29 9.98
CA ASP A 42 -12.02 -12.73 9.80
C ASP A 42 -10.93 -13.07 8.75
N ASP A 43 -11.28 -13.10 7.46
CA ASP A 43 -10.39 -13.51 6.36
C ASP A 43 -9.74 -12.35 5.59
N SER A 44 -9.83 -11.12 6.10
CA SER A 44 -9.42 -9.91 5.38
C SER A 44 -8.93 -8.80 6.30
N LEU A 45 -7.97 -8.03 5.78
CA LEU A 45 -7.43 -6.84 6.38
C LEU A 45 -7.71 -5.66 5.45
N LYS A 46 -8.27 -4.60 6.03
CA LYS A 46 -8.46 -3.31 5.37
C LYS A 46 -7.70 -2.25 6.16
N ALA A 47 -6.93 -1.42 5.46
CA ALA A 47 -6.27 -0.27 6.07
C ALA A 47 -6.59 0.99 5.28
N THR A 48 -6.81 2.11 5.96
CA THR A 48 -7.19 3.37 5.32
C THR A 48 -6.41 4.54 5.89
N SER A 49 -6.01 5.48 5.03
CA SER A 49 -5.37 6.73 5.46
C SER A 49 -5.74 7.89 4.55
N GLN A 50 -5.64 9.11 5.08
CA GLN A 50 -5.65 10.34 4.29
C GLN A 50 -4.26 11.02 4.28
N ASN A 51 -3.30 10.50 5.07
CA ASN A 51 -1.95 11.04 5.14
C ASN A 51 -1.09 10.41 4.04
N LEU A 52 -0.62 11.23 3.10
CA LEU A 52 0.29 10.81 2.03
C LEU A 52 1.66 10.32 2.53
N GLU A 53 2.06 10.69 3.76
CA GLU A 53 3.28 10.18 4.40
C GLU A 53 3.26 8.66 4.57
N THR A 54 2.08 8.05 4.66
CA THR A 54 1.94 6.58 4.73
C THR A 54 2.48 5.87 3.47
N LEU A 55 2.67 6.57 2.35
CA LEU A 55 3.27 6.03 1.13
C LEU A 55 4.81 6.24 1.06
N SER A 56 5.42 6.82 2.09
CA SER A 56 6.86 7.16 2.09
C SER A 56 7.76 5.94 1.88
N ASN A 57 7.54 4.84 2.60
CA ASN A 57 8.33 3.61 2.45
C ASN A 57 8.19 3.02 1.03
N ILE A 58 6.98 2.99 0.48
CA ILE A 58 6.74 2.55 -0.90
C ILE A 58 7.51 3.44 -1.88
N PHE A 59 7.43 4.76 -1.71
CA PHE A 59 8.15 5.71 -2.55
C PHE A 59 9.66 5.45 -2.51
N GLU A 60 10.23 5.27 -1.33
CA GLU A 60 11.66 5.02 -1.15
C GLU A 60 12.12 3.72 -1.80
N VAL A 61 11.38 2.61 -1.60
CA VAL A 61 11.68 1.31 -2.21
C VAL A 61 11.61 1.35 -3.74
N ILE A 62 10.60 2.00 -4.31
CA ILE A 62 10.48 2.16 -5.76
C ILE A 62 11.67 2.95 -6.32
N HIS A 63 12.13 3.97 -5.58
CA HIS A 63 13.27 4.80 -5.99
C HIS A 63 14.60 4.08 -5.86
N SER A 64 14.84 3.38 -4.74
CA SER A 64 16.07 2.63 -4.49
C SER A 64 16.26 1.51 -5.50
N HIS A 65 15.18 0.81 -5.86
CA HIS A 65 15.20 -0.29 -6.84
C HIS A 65 15.14 0.18 -8.30
N LYS A 66 15.05 1.50 -8.56
CA LYS A 66 14.94 2.10 -9.91
C LYS A 66 13.77 1.54 -10.73
N THR A 67 12.66 1.21 -10.07
CA THR A 67 11.47 0.60 -10.69
C THR A 67 10.36 1.60 -11.01
N GLN A 68 10.64 2.91 -10.95
CA GLN A 68 9.65 3.98 -11.15
C GLN A 68 8.87 3.84 -12.45
N ARG A 69 9.54 3.45 -13.54
CA ARG A 69 8.90 3.31 -14.87
C ARG A 69 7.83 2.21 -14.88
N VAL A 70 8.05 1.13 -14.15
CA VAL A 70 7.13 -0.01 -14.06
C VAL A 70 5.88 0.39 -13.29
N TYR A 71 6.05 0.96 -12.09
CA TYR A 71 4.94 1.42 -11.28
C TYR A 71 4.16 2.54 -11.96
N ARG A 72 4.83 3.51 -12.60
CA ARG A 72 4.14 4.56 -13.38
C ARG A 72 3.28 3.97 -14.50
N ARG A 73 3.76 2.93 -15.19
CA ARG A 73 2.97 2.23 -16.21
C ARG A 73 1.74 1.56 -15.60
N PHE A 74 1.87 0.85 -14.47
CA PHE A 74 0.73 0.26 -13.78
C PHE A 74 -0.28 1.32 -13.34
N LEU A 75 0.18 2.39 -12.68
CA LEU A 75 -0.69 3.47 -12.21
C LEU A 75 -1.45 4.14 -13.37
N ASN A 76 -0.79 4.40 -14.49
CA ASN A 76 -1.44 4.99 -15.67
C ASN A 76 -2.44 4.03 -16.33
N ASN A 77 -2.10 2.74 -16.43
CA ASN A 77 -2.98 1.74 -17.02
C ASN A 77 -4.25 1.50 -16.18
N ASN A 78 -4.11 1.62 -14.85
CA ASN A 78 -5.19 1.39 -13.90
C ASN A 78 -5.94 2.68 -13.52
N LEU A 79 -5.52 3.84 -14.03
CA LEU A 79 -6.15 5.12 -13.75
C LEU A 79 -7.61 5.11 -14.24
N ARG A 80 -8.54 5.34 -13.31
CA ARG A 80 -9.96 5.53 -13.60
C ARG A 80 -10.46 6.74 -12.83
N ASN A 81 -10.92 7.74 -13.56
CA ASN A 81 -11.32 9.04 -13.03
C ASN A 81 -10.16 9.69 -12.25
N ASP A 82 -10.28 9.72 -10.92
CA ASP A 82 -9.36 10.30 -9.95
C ASP A 82 -8.65 9.24 -9.08
N SER A 83 -8.82 7.96 -9.40
CA SER A 83 -8.28 6.84 -8.62
C SER A 83 -7.38 5.92 -9.45
N THR A 84 -6.41 5.31 -8.80
CA THR A 84 -5.54 4.29 -9.39
C THR A 84 -5.14 3.27 -8.34
N TRP A 85 -4.59 2.13 -8.77
CA TRP A 85 -4.25 1.02 -7.89
C TRP A 85 -3.13 0.16 -8.47
N PHE A 86 -2.45 -0.58 -7.61
CA PHE A 86 -1.48 -1.61 -7.97
C PHE A 86 -1.42 -2.65 -6.85
N TYR A 87 -0.88 -3.82 -7.15
CA TYR A 87 -0.64 -4.87 -6.15
C TYR A 87 0.81 -4.86 -5.66
N LEU A 88 1.00 -5.16 -4.39
CA LEU A 88 2.29 -5.47 -3.80
C LEU A 88 2.40 -6.97 -3.54
N ASN A 89 3.60 -7.51 -3.66
CA ASN A 89 3.85 -8.90 -3.32
C ASN A 89 3.89 -9.06 -1.80
N LYS A 90 2.86 -9.71 -1.23
CA LYS A 90 2.74 -9.96 0.21
C LYS A 90 3.93 -10.71 0.83
N GLN A 91 4.64 -11.54 0.06
CA GLN A 91 5.77 -12.33 0.56
C GLN A 91 7.13 -11.61 0.46
N ALA A 92 7.18 -10.49 -0.27
CA ALA A 92 8.36 -9.64 -0.38
C ALA A 92 8.24 -8.33 0.41
N ALA A 93 7.13 -8.21 1.15
CA ALA A 93 6.72 -7.08 1.97
C ALA A 93 7.24 -7.20 3.40
#